data_AF-A0A4Q6BI53-F1
#
_entry.id   AF-A0A4Q6BI53-F1
#
_cell.length_a   1.000
_cell.length_b   1.000
_cell.length_c   1.000
_cell.angle_alpha   90.00
_cell.angle_beta   90.00
_cell.angle_gamma   90.00
#
_symmetry.space_group_name_H-M   'P 1'
#
loop_
_entity.id
_entity.type
_entity.pdbx_description
1 polymer ?
#
loop_
_entity_poly.entity_id
_entity_poly.type
_entity_poly.pdbx_seq_one_letter_code
_entity_poly.pdbx_strand_id
1 'polypeptide(L)'
;MRKTILALLLTVFVCTAFAQPTTTSATLSRWSQSKGTFILWYGSGKVVKEYAAFQAAFDDSYTEQEVVNELKKKVFKSSTYIGYEFKANFDCNAAQGFIARQLNVKMKEVQDLRVGNCTQLSYDFKKTVEPSVDKAAFAVINPVIAERERSLLSDGWQKVYSDYGSDALATEVKLKPGHTYTGLGGFYTGVDTGVTAKILVTDSKSLLTGFETFARDNAVLLELNDFYPQKNQSTAIFSVHPTPEKPYKSAIAVFEKPLDFKRDFFRLLDARDDGFSAYKTNKRRMNTDGFYSYSSAISLGVKKARINETKTTMEYMLEMDFMDPETLTFLDNLLPVLQELPAKGYKAEDYKNKSGGSVTEITKDGEGVMMLVSYPAKNEAYFYIFKSKK
;
A
#
# COMPACT_ATOMS: atom_id res chain seq x y z
N MET A 1 86.09 29.34 13.94
CA MET A 1 85.79 29.30 15.39
C MET A 1 84.56 28.44 15.62
N ARG A 2 84.58 27.68 16.71
CA ARG A 2 83.70 26.57 17.10
C ARG A 2 82.34 27.03 17.70
N LYS A 3 81.35 26.12 17.67
CA LYS A 3 80.15 25.97 18.56
C LYS A 3 78.96 26.91 18.23
N THR A 4 77.67 26.55 18.26
CA THR A 4 76.92 25.42 18.89
C THR A 4 75.45 25.44 18.36
N ILE A 5 74.85 24.25 18.19
CA ILE A 5 73.47 23.84 18.60
C ILE A 5 72.24 24.60 18.05
N LEU A 6 71.35 23.94 17.28
CA LEU A 6 70.09 23.32 17.78
C LEU A 6 69.14 22.94 16.61
N ALA A 7 68.70 21.67 16.63
CA ALA A 7 67.42 21.12 16.19
C ALA A 7 66.68 21.65 14.94
N LEU A 8 66.40 20.76 13.98
CA LEU A 8 65.02 20.26 13.82
C LEU A 8 64.97 18.99 12.97
N LEU A 9 64.53 17.90 13.62
CA LEU A 9 63.73 16.80 13.09
C LEU A 9 63.93 16.39 11.62
N LEU A 10 64.85 15.45 11.44
CA LEU A 10 64.73 14.40 10.42
C LEU A 10 63.65 13.40 10.88
N THR A 11 62.37 13.80 10.85
CA THR A 11 61.28 12.83 10.93
C THR A 11 61.09 12.28 9.54
N VAL A 12 61.50 11.02 9.40
CA VAL A 12 61.04 10.10 8.37
C VAL A 12 59.52 10.22 8.28
N PHE A 13 59.03 11.06 7.36
CA PHE A 13 57.66 10.93 6.87
C PHE A 13 57.68 9.65 6.06
N VAL A 14 57.39 8.55 6.77
CA VAL A 14 56.93 7.32 6.15
C VAL A 14 55.83 7.78 5.20
N CYS A 15 56.10 7.71 3.90
CA CYS A 15 55.07 7.67 2.90
C CYS A 15 54.16 6.52 3.31
N THR A 16 53.08 6.83 4.04
CA THR A 16 51.87 6.03 3.99
C THR A 16 51.39 6.19 2.56
N ALA A 17 51.93 5.36 1.67
CA ALA A 17 51.23 4.98 0.47
C ALA A 17 49.89 4.48 0.98
N PHE A 18 48.89 5.35 0.93
CA PHE A 18 47.51 4.95 1.10
C PHE A 18 47.31 3.91 0.01
N ALA A 19 47.28 2.64 0.41
CA ALA A 19 46.85 1.56 -0.44
C ALA A 19 45.45 1.97 -0.92
N GLN A 20 45.36 2.46 -2.15
CA GLN A 20 44.10 2.85 -2.72
C GLN A 20 43.26 1.58 -2.81
N PRO A 21 42.01 1.58 -2.30
CA PRO A 21 41.16 0.41 -2.42
C PRO A 21 40.92 0.14 -3.90
N THR A 22 41.65 -0.81 -4.46
CA THR A 22 41.34 -1.39 -5.76
C THR A 22 40.00 -2.10 -5.62
N THR A 23 38.99 -1.52 -6.26
CA THR A 23 37.66 -2.12 -6.40
C THR A 23 37.78 -3.38 -7.24
N THR A 24 38.01 -4.51 -6.60
CA THR A 24 37.77 -5.82 -7.20
C THR A 24 36.27 -6.01 -7.25
N SER A 25 35.69 -6.04 -8.45
CA SER A 25 34.37 -6.64 -8.66
C SER A 25 34.45 -8.08 -8.19
N ALA A 26 33.89 -8.38 -7.02
CA ALA A 26 33.80 -9.75 -6.55
C ALA A 26 32.90 -10.51 -7.51
N THR A 27 33.36 -11.65 -8.04
CA THR A 27 32.52 -12.58 -8.79
C THR A 27 31.61 -13.29 -7.78
N LEU A 28 30.31 -13.03 -7.85
CA LEU A 28 29.36 -13.35 -6.78
C LEU A 28 28.75 -14.74 -6.94
N SER A 29 29.59 -15.77 -7.06
CA SER A 29 29.16 -17.15 -7.30
C SER A 29 28.57 -17.88 -6.08
N ARG A 30 28.12 -17.19 -5.02
CA ARG A 30 27.60 -17.80 -3.77
C ARG A 30 26.48 -16.99 -3.07
N TRP A 31 25.50 -16.48 -3.81
CA TRP A 31 24.38 -15.70 -3.23
C TRP A 31 23.17 -16.51 -2.77
N SER A 32 23.03 -17.75 -3.22
CA SER A 32 21.84 -18.57 -3.00
C SER A 32 21.57 -18.99 -1.55
N GLN A 33 22.49 -18.72 -0.60
CA GLN A 33 22.43 -19.28 0.76
C GLN A 33 22.77 -18.31 1.90
N SER A 34 22.95 -17.00 1.67
CA SER A 34 23.41 -16.12 2.76
C SER A 34 22.81 -14.71 2.79
N LYS A 35 22.31 -14.31 3.97
CA LYS A 35 21.98 -12.93 4.33
C LYS A 35 23.27 -12.10 4.38
N GLY A 36 23.27 -10.87 3.91
CA GLY A 36 24.47 -10.03 3.98
C GLY A 36 24.20 -8.55 3.74
N THR A 37 25.25 -7.77 3.55
CA THR A 37 25.14 -6.33 3.28
C THR A 37 25.75 -5.98 1.92
N PHE A 38 24.95 -5.36 1.05
CA PHE A 38 25.42 -4.69 -0.16
C PHE A 38 25.99 -3.33 0.18
N ILE A 39 27.09 -2.96 -0.46
CA ILE A 39 27.73 -1.66 -0.34
C ILE A 39 27.90 -1.10 -1.75
N LEU A 40 27.22 0.00 -2.03
CA LEU A 40 27.39 0.79 -3.25
C LEU A 40 28.41 1.90 -2.99
N TRP A 41 29.35 2.08 -3.91
CA TRP A 41 30.43 3.05 -3.81
C TRP A 41 30.20 4.20 -4.81
N TYR A 42 30.46 5.42 -4.35
CA TYR A 42 30.33 6.65 -5.12
C TYR A 42 31.57 7.51 -4.97
N GLY A 43 32.01 8.16 -6.04
CA GLY A 43 33.26 8.90 -6.07
C GLY A 43 33.70 9.34 -7.47
N SER A 44 35.00 9.61 -7.61
CA SER A 44 35.59 10.09 -8.87
C SER A 44 37.01 9.56 -9.03
N GLY A 45 37.38 9.09 -10.22
CA GLY A 45 38.77 8.66 -10.50
C GLY A 45 39.27 7.52 -9.60
N LYS A 46 38.41 6.52 -9.30
CA LYS A 46 38.66 5.41 -8.35
C LYS A 46 38.81 5.81 -6.87
N VAL A 47 38.58 7.08 -6.53
CA VAL A 47 38.53 7.53 -5.13
C VAL A 47 37.09 7.49 -4.63
N VAL A 48 36.82 6.70 -3.60
CA VAL A 48 35.52 6.65 -2.90
C VAL A 48 35.33 7.91 -2.07
N LYS A 49 34.20 8.58 -2.23
CA LYS A 49 33.80 9.78 -1.47
C LYS A 49 32.53 9.57 -0.64
N GLU A 50 31.63 8.72 -1.13
CA GLU A 50 30.38 8.37 -0.46
C GLU A 50 30.09 6.88 -0.66
N TYR A 51 29.30 6.30 0.24
CA TYR A 51 28.78 4.94 0.08
C TYR A 51 27.29 4.86 0.44
N ALA A 52 26.63 3.79 0.02
CA ALA A 52 25.33 3.36 0.54
C ALA A 52 25.38 1.87 0.88
N ALA A 53 24.88 1.48 2.05
CA ALA A 53 24.87 0.09 2.46
C ALA A 53 23.44 -0.40 2.77
N PHE A 54 23.14 -1.63 2.34
CA PHE A 54 21.81 -2.23 2.44
C PHE A 54 21.94 -3.66 2.92
N GLN A 55 21.29 -3.97 4.05
CA GLN A 55 21.16 -5.37 4.44
C GLN A 55 20.12 -6.04 3.52
N ALA A 56 20.49 -7.15 2.89
CA ALA A 56 19.64 -7.79 1.90
C ALA A 56 19.67 -9.31 2.05
N ALA A 57 18.53 -9.91 1.73
CA ALA A 57 18.33 -11.34 1.59
C ALA A 57 17.89 -11.60 0.15
N PHE A 58 18.41 -12.68 -0.45
CA PHE A 58 18.25 -12.99 -1.87
C PHE A 58 17.70 -14.40 -2.03
N ASP A 59 16.88 -14.61 -3.04
CA ASP A 59 16.75 -15.90 -3.71
C ASP A 59 17.40 -15.81 -5.11
N ASP A 60 17.52 -16.94 -5.81
CA ASP A 60 18.24 -17.06 -7.09
C ASP A 60 17.53 -16.36 -8.28
N SER A 61 16.59 -15.47 -8.00
CA SER A 61 15.64 -14.96 -8.98
C SER A 61 15.96 -13.56 -9.55
N TYR A 62 16.95 -12.87 -9.00
CA TYR A 62 17.49 -11.61 -9.55
C TYR A 62 18.90 -11.77 -10.06
N THR A 63 19.19 -11.13 -11.18
CA THR A 63 20.57 -10.93 -11.63
C THR A 63 21.26 -9.85 -10.79
N GLU A 64 22.57 -9.98 -10.69
CA GLU A 64 23.46 -9.06 -9.97
C GLU A 64 23.23 -7.58 -10.38
N GLN A 65 23.05 -7.35 -11.67
CA GLN A 65 22.86 -6.02 -12.23
C GLN A 65 21.49 -5.42 -11.88
N GLU A 66 20.44 -6.24 -11.77
CA GLU A 66 19.10 -5.80 -11.38
C GLU A 66 19.06 -5.34 -9.93
N VAL A 67 19.68 -6.11 -9.03
CA VAL A 67 19.82 -5.74 -7.61
C VAL A 67 20.53 -4.40 -7.48
N VAL A 68 21.67 -4.24 -8.16
CA VAL A 68 22.45 -3.01 -8.13
C VAL A 68 21.66 -1.82 -8.68
N ASN A 69 20.93 -1.99 -9.78
CA ASN A 69 20.12 -0.93 -10.37
C ASN A 69 18.96 -0.52 -9.44
N GLU A 70 18.29 -1.48 -8.80
CA GLU A 70 17.24 -1.17 -7.82
C GLU A 70 17.77 -0.44 -6.60
N LEU A 71 18.88 -0.90 -6.02
CA LEU A 71 19.49 -0.24 -4.86
C LEU A 71 19.96 1.18 -5.20
N LYS A 72 20.50 1.41 -6.41
CA LYS A 72 20.89 2.76 -6.88
C LYS A 72 19.70 3.73 -6.92
N LYS A 73 18.50 3.29 -7.29
CA LYS A 73 17.29 4.13 -7.30
C LYS A 73 16.87 4.58 -5.90
N LYS A 74 17.27 3.87 -4.85
CA LYS A 74 16.86 4.13 -3.46
C LYS A 74 17.75 5.14 -2.74
N VAL A 75 18.86 5.56 -3.35
CA VAL A 75 19.80 6.49 -2.72
C VAL A 75 20.12 7.65 -3.63
N PHE A 76 20.03 8.85 -3.06
CA PHE A 76 20.55 10.05 -3.68
C PHE A 76 21.99 10.28 -3.17
N LYS A 77 22.95 10.36 -4.09
CA LYS A 77 24.36 10.62 -3.79
C LYS A 77 24.89 11.70 -4.71
N SER A 78 25.74 12.57 -4.17
CA SER A 78 26.28 13.72 -4.89
C SER A 78 27.42 13.33 -5.85
N SER A 79 28.10 12.21 -5.56
CA SER A 79 29.21 11.67 -6.35
C SER A 79 28.75 10.61 -7.35
N THR A 80 29.53 10.41 -8.41
CA THR A 80 29.24 9.41 -9.45
C THR A 80 29.36 7.99 -8.91
N TYR A 81 28.47 7.10 -9.33
CA TYR A 81 28.57 5.68 -9.01
C TYR A 81 29.86 5.07 -9.59
N ILE A 82 30.64 4.38 -8.76
CA ILE A 82 31.92 3.77 -9.15
C ILE A 82 31.95 2.24 -9.04
N GLY A 83 31.05 1.64 -8.24
CA GLY A 83 30.97 0.19 -8.12
C GLY A 83 30.15 -0.27 -6.92
N TYR A 84 30.21 -1.56 -6.63
CA TYR A 84 29.53 -2.18 -5.50
C TYR A 84 30.34 -3.37 -4.96
N GLU A 85 29.99 -3.79 -3.76
CA GLU A 85 30.52 -4.99 -3.11
C GLU A 85 29.43 -5.62 -2.24
N PHE A 86 29.44 -6.94 -2.11
CA PHE A 86 28.59 -7.65 -1.15
C PHE A 86 29.42 -8.31 -0.07
N LYS A 87 28.98 -8.19 1.18
CA LYS A 87 29.56 -8.87 2.33
C LYS A 87 28.56 -9.84 2.94
N ALA A 88 28.75 -11.12 2.66
CA ALA A 88 27.96 -12.20 3.27
C ALA A 88 28.07 -12.15 4.80
N ASN A 89 26.96 -12.40 5.48
CA ASN A 89 26.79 -12.40 6.94
C ASN A 89 27.14 -11.08 7.65
N PHE A 90 27.31 -9.98 6.92
CA PHE A 90 27.49 -8.68 7.55
C PHE A 90 26.12 -8.07 7.89
N ASP A 91 26.01 -7.55 9.10
CA ASP A 91 25.00 -6.56 9.45
C ASP A 91 25.52 -5.13 9.21
N CYS A 92 24.68 -4.12 9.47
CA CYS A 92 25.06 -2.73 9.27
C CYS A 92 26.26 -2.29 10.11
N ASN A 93 26.42 -2.81 11.34
CA ASN A 93 27.54 -2.43 12.20
C ASN A 93 28.85 -3.03 11.69
N ALA A 94 28.83 -4.30 11.29
CA ALA A 94 29.96 -4.98 10.67
C ALA A 94 30.35 -4.32 9.33
N ALA A 95 29.37 -3.94 8.52
CA ALA A 95 29.58 -3.22 7.27
C ALA A 95 30.20 -1.83 7.49
N GLN A 96 29.67 -1.04 8.43
CA GLN A 96 30.25 0.26 8.79
C GLN A 96 31.68 0.11 9.33
N GLY A 97 31.94 -0.89 10.18
CA GLY A 97 33.29 -1.21 10.65
C GLY A 97 34.26 -1.56 9.53
N PHE A 98 33.78 -2.29 8.53
CA PHE A 98 34.54 -2.58 7.32
C PHE A 98 34.82 -1.32 6.49
N ILE A 99 33.81 -0.49 6.26
CA ILE A 99 33.93 0.75 5.48
C ILE A 99 34.87 1.75 6.16
N ALA A 100 34.79 1.90 7.49
CA ALA A 100 35.68 2.76 8.27
C ALA A 100 37.16 2.38 8.05
N ARG A 101 37.46 1.07 8.04
CA ARG A 101 38.80 0.55 7.72
C ARG A 101 39.18 0.80 6.27
N GLN A 102 38.25 0.57 5.34
CA GLN A 102 38.48 0.73 3.89
C GLN A 102 38.78 2.19 3.50
N LEU A 103 38.10 3.15 4.14
CA LEU A 103 38.23 4.58 3.89
C LEU A 103 39.22 5.27 4.83
N ASN A 104 39.79 4.55 5.80
CA ASN A 104 40.66 5.07 6.84
C ASN A 104 40.06 6.30 7.57
N VAL A 105 38.82 6.16 8.01
CA VAL A 105 38.05 7.19 8.74
C VAL A 105 37.53 6.62 10.06
N LYS A 106 37.11 7.49 10.98
CA LYS A 106 36.54 7.03 12.26
C LYS A 106 35.13 6.49 12.04
N MET A 107 34.72 5.51 12.87
CA MET A 107 33.36 4.97 12.87
C MET A 107 32.28 6.07 12.95
N LYS A 108 32.52 7.11 13.76
CA LYS A 108 31.61 8.26 13.89
C LYS A 108 31.43 9.04 12.59
N GLU A 109 32.47 9.11 11.75
CA GLU A 109 32.43 9.80 10.44
C GLU A 109 31.68 8.97 9.39
N VAL A 110 31.75 7.63 9.50
CA VAL A 110 30.96 6.69 8.68
C VAL A 110 29.48 6.70 9.07
N GLN A 111 29.19 6.90 10.36
CA GLN A 111 27.83 6.96 10.91
C GLN A 111 27.16 8.33 10.73
N ASP A 112 27.94 9.38 10.49
CA ASP A 112 27.41 10.69 10.11
C ASP A 112 26.78 10.58 8.70
N LEU A 113 25.53 11.04 8.57
CA LEU A 113 24.63 10.80 7.44
C LEU A 113 25.06 11.43 6.11
N ARG A 114 26.31 11.92 6.02
CA ARG A 114 26.86 12.60 4.85
C ARG A 114 27.82 11.72 4.04
N VAL A 115 28.43 10.70 4.64
CA VAL A 115 29.38 9.80 3.93
C VAL A 115 28.76 8.43 3.64
N GLY A 116 27.77 7.98 4.41
CA GLY A 116 26.89 6.90 3.95
C GLY A 116 25.71 6.60 4.86
N ASN A 117 24.74 5.90 4.27
CA ASN A 117 23.56 5.39 4.97
C ASN A 117 23.68 3.86 5.00
N CYS A 118 23.66 3.24 6.18
CA CYS A 118 23.32 1.82 6.29
C CYS A 118 21.89 1.72 6.76
N THR A 119 20.97 1.51 5.82
CA THR A 119 19.57 1.33 6.17
C THR A 119 19.34 -0.13 6.55
N GLN A 120 18.85 -0.40 7.76
CA GLN A 120 18.30 -1.69 8.17
C GLN A 120 16.96 -2.02 7.47
N LEU A 121 16.81 -1.61 6.21
CA LEU A 121 15.75 -2.11 5.36
C LEU A 121 16.23 -3.47 4.87
N SER A 122 15.74 -4.54 5.50
CA SER A 122 15.99 -5.90 5.02
C SER A 122 15.29 -6.03 3.66
N TYR A 123 16.03 -5.78 2.58
CA TYR A 123 15.49 -5.91 1.23
C TYR A 123 15.44 -7.39 0.89
N ASP A 124 14.22 -7.92 0.81
CA ASP A 124 13.95 -9.26 0.29
C ASP A 124 13.83 -9.15 -1.24
N PHE A 125 14.92 -9.47 -1.93
CA PHE A 125 14.94 -9.60 -3.38
C PHE A 125 14.44 -11.00 -3.74
N LYS A 126 13.14 -11.21 -3.52
CA LYS A 126 12.39 -12.31 -4.15
C LYS A 126 11.73 -11.76 -5.39
N LYS A 127 11.94 -12.40 -6.53
CA LYS A 127 11.13 -12.12 -7.71
C LYS A 127 9.71 -12.43 -7.25
N THR A 128 8.90 -11.39 -7.10
CA THR A 128 7.45 -11.58 -7.21
C THR A 128 7.32 -12.28 -8.54
N VAL A 129 7.03 -13.59 -8.51
CA VAL A 129 6.91 -14.43 -9.68
C VAL A 129 6.14 -13.60 -10.70
N GLU A 130 6.79 -13.21 -11.80
CA GLU A 130 6.02 -12.64 -12.90
C GLU A 130 5.00 -13.72 -13.22
N PRO A 131 3.71 -13.44 -13.01
CA PRO A 131 2.72 -14.49 -13.04
C PRO A 131 2.77 -15.14 -14.41
N SER A 132 3.05 -16.45 -14.43
CA SER A 132 2.94 -17.20 -15.67
C SER A 132 1.47 -17.18 -16.01
N VAL A 133 1.05 -16.28 -16.90
CA VAL A 133 -0.35 -16.17 -17.29
C VAL A 133 -0.76 -17.51 -17.87
N ASP A 134 -1.52 -18.29 -17.10
CA ASP A 134 -2.16 -19.49 -17.61
C ASP A 134 -3.12 -19.04 -18.71
N LYS A 135 -2.74 -19.29 -19.98
CA LYS A 135 -3.51 -18.86 -21.15
C LYS A 135 -4.93 -19.42 -21.13
N ALA A 136 -5.13 -20.61 -20.56
CA ALA A 136 -6.44 -21.25 -20.48
C ALA A 136 -7.31 -20.65 -19.37
N ALA A 137 -6.72 -20.16 -18.27
CA ALA A 137 -7.41 -19.38 -17.25
C ALA A 137 -7.72 -17.97 -17.75
N PHE A 138 -6.73 -17.30 -18.36
CA PHE A 138 -6.88 -16.00 -18.99
C PHE A 138 -8.03 -15.97 -20.01
N ALA A 139 -8.08 -16.93 -20.93
CA ALA A 139 -9.08 -16.98 -21.98
C ALA A 139 -10.54 -17.02 -21.46
N VAL A 140 -10.78 -17.63 -20.30
CA VAL A 140 -12.14 -17.81 -19.76
C VAL A 140 -12.52 -16.81 -18.68
N ILE A 141 -11.55 -16.24 -17.95
CA ILE A 141 -11.82 -15.29 -16.85
C ILE A 141 -11.63 -13.84 -17.27
N ASN A 142 -10.65 -13.54 -18.13
CA ASN A 142 -10.39 -12.16 -18.57
C ASN A 142 -11.65 -11.47 -19.13
N PRO A 143 -12.53 -12.12 -19.92
CA PRO A 143 -13.77 -11.49 -20.39
C PRO A 143 -14.69 -10.99 -19.26
N VAL A 144 -14.61 -11.59 -18.08
CA VAL A 144 -15.46 -11.25 -16.92
C VAL A 144 -14.86 -10.12 -16.08
N ILE A 145 -13.54 -10.04 -16.00
CA ILE A 145 -12.86 -9.03 -15.16
C ILE A 145 -12.41 -7.78 -15.93
N ALA A 146 -12.21 -7.88 -17.25
CA ALA A 146 -11.59 -6.83 -18.06
C ALA A 146 -12.41 -5.53 -18.15
N GLU A 147 -13.75 -5.60 -18.11
CA GLU A 147 -14.57 -4.40 -18.08
C GLU A 147 -14.38 -3.63 -16.78
N ARG A 148 -14.43 -4.34 -15.64
CA ARG A 148 -14.24 -3.72 -14.34
C ARG A 148 -12.82 -3.20 -14.16
N GLU A 149 -11.81 -3.95 -14.62
CA GLU A 149 -10.42 -3.51 -14.64
C GLU A 149 -10.25 -2.19 -15.42
N ARG A 150 -10.84 -2.07 -16.61
CA ARG A 150 -10.81 -0.83 -17.40
C ARG A 150 -11.45 0.34 -16.65
N SER A 151 -12.57 0.10 -15.98
CA SER A 151 -13.25 1.13 -15.17
C SER A 151 -12.39 1.58 -13.97
N LEU A 152 -11.69 0.67 -13.29
CA LEU A 152 -10.76 1.05 -12.22
C LEU A 152 -9.61 1.90 -12.77
N LEU A 153 -9.01 1.49 -13.88
CA LEU A 153 -7.93 2.24 -14.52
C LEU A 153 -8.37 3.65 -14.95
N SER A 154 -9.58 3.80 -15.52
CA SER A 154 -10.13 5.12 -15.87
C SER A 154 -10.41 5.99 -14.65
N ASP A 155 -10.74 5.37 -13.52
CA ASP A 155 -10.93 6.02 -12.23
C ASP A 155 -9.61 6.41 -11.55
N GLY A 156 -8.46 6.18 -12.20
CA GLY A 156 -7.14 6.55 -11.72
C GLY A 156 -6.52 5.55 -10.76
N TRP A 157 -7.03 4.33 -10.71
CA TRP A 157 -6.36 3.22 -10.02
C TRP A 157 -5.16 2.73 -10.83
N GLN A 158 -4.12 2.27 -10.14
CA GLN A 158 -2.94 1.68 -10.75
C GLN A 158 -2.88 0.20 -10.40
N LYS A 159 -2.79 -0.67 -11.42
CA LYS A 159 -2.62 -2.10 -11.20
C LYS A 159 -1.22 -2.40 -10.69
N VAL A 160 -1.12 -3.05 -9.53
CA VAL A 160 0.16 -3.41 -8.89
C VAL A 160 0.44 -4.90 -8.92
N TYR A 161 -0.58 -5.72 -9.13
CA TYR A 161 -0.46 -7.16 -9.27
C TYR A 161 -1.58 -7.69 -10.15
N SER A 162 -1.31 -8.72 -10.95
CA SER A 162 -2.36 -9.52 -11.57
C SER A 162 -1.87 -10.89 -11.96
N ASP A 163 -2.63 -11.94 -11.67
CA ASP A 163 -2.29 -13.32 -11.98
C ASP A 163 -3.53 -14.10 -12.45
N TYR A 164 -3.27 -15.16 -13.22
CA TYR A 164 -4.25 -16.11 -13.75
C TYR A 164 -3.68 -17.52 -13.60
N GLY A 165 -4.42 -18.39 -12.91
CA GLY A 165 -3.97 -19.75 -12.63
C GLY A 165 -5.09 -20.78 -12.69
N SER A 166 -4.70 -22.06 -12.61
CA SER A 166 -5.60 -23.22 -12.60
C SER A 166 -6.20 -23.54 -11.23
N ASP A 167 -5.81 -22.80 -10.19
CA ASP A 167 -6.12 -23.04 -8.79
C ASP A 167 -6.38 -21.73 -8.06
N ALA A 168 -6.64 -21.81 -6.75
CA ALA A 168 -6.73 -20.63 -5.90
C ALA A 168 -5.44 -19.79 -5.95
N LEU A 169 -5.58 -18.47 -5.91
CA LEU A 169 -4.47 -17.53 -6.03
C LEU A 169 -4.33 -16.71 -4.75
N ALA A 170 -3.08 -16.47 -4.33
CA ALA A 170 -2.78 -15.58 -3.23
C ALA A 170 -1.48 -14.83 -3.52
N THR A 171 -1.42 -13.58 -3.11
CA THR A 171 -0.24 -12.73 -3.29
C THR A 171 -0.05 -11.82 -2.08
N GLU A 172 1.19 -11.65 -1.65
CA GLU A 172 1.54 -10.65 -0.65
C GLU A 172 1.84 -9.32 -1.34
N VAL A 173 1.14 -8.27 -0.94
CA VAL A 173 1.32 -6.92 -1.48
C VAL A 173 1.94 -6.04 -0.40
N LYS A 174 3.02 -5.33 -0.76
CA LYS A 174 3.61 -4.29 0.07
C LYS A 174 2.75 -3.04 0.03
N LEU A 175 2.24 -2.63 1.17
CA LEU A 175 1.32 -1.51 1.31
C LEU A 175 2.08 -0.20 1.50
N LYS A 176 1.63 0.84 0.81
CA LYS A 176 2.18 2.19 0.91
C LYS A 176 1.35 3.01 1.91
N PRO A 177 2.00 3.77 2.82
CA PRO A 177 1.29 4.73 3.64
C PRO A 177 0.49 5.72 2.79
N GLY A 178 -0.73 6.06 3.23
CA GLY A 178 -1.60 7.02 2.55
C GLY A 178 -2.14 6.54 1.20
N HIS A 179 -2.08 5.25 0.90
CA HIS A 179 -2.69 4.66 -0.29
C HIS A 179 -3.91 3.82 0.11
N THR A 180 -4.84 3.71 -0.82
CA THR A 180 -5.95 2.77 -0.79
C THR A 180 -5.71 1.66 -1.81
N TYR A 181 -6.29 0.51 -1.54
CA TYR A 181 -6.14 -0.69 -2.35
C TYR A 181 -7.52 -1.28 -2.64
N THR A 182 -7.70 -1.83 -3.83
CA THR A 182 -8.85 -2.69 -4.14
C THR A 182 -8.36 -3.93 -4.87
N GLY A 183 -9.21 -4.93 -5.01
CA GLY A 183 -8.89 -6.14 -5.73
C GLY A 183 -10.07 -6.68 -6.52
N LEU A 184 -9.76 -7.18 -7.71
CA LEU A 184 -10.65 -7.98 -8.51
C LEU A 184 -10.24 -9.44 -8.41
N GLY A 185 -11.20 -10.30 -8.21
CA GLY A 185 -11.07 -11.74 -8.33
C GLY A 185 -11.95 -12.23 -9.45
N GLY A 186 -11.50 -13.28 -10.11
CA GLY A 186 -12.29 -13.97 -11.13
C GLY A 186 -12.21 -15.46 -10.90
N PHE A 187 -13.30 -16.15 -11.17
CA PHE A 187 -13.37 -17.57 -10.94
C PHE A 187 -14.21 -18.25 -12.00
N TYR A 188 -13.73 -19.36 -12.58
CA TYR A 188 -14.48 -20.15 -13.56
C TYR A 188 -14.84 -21.51 -12.99
N THR A 189 -16.12 -21.72 -12.69
CA THR A 189 -16.68 -22.98 -12.18
C THR A 189 -16.97 -23.99 -13.28
N GLY A 190 -17.05 -23.57 -14.54
CA GLY A 190 -17.55 -24.43 -15.61
C GLY A 190 -19.03 -24.70 -15.42
N VAL A 191 -19.43 -25.93 -15.09
CA VAL A 191 -20.83 -26.33 -14.84
C VAL A 191 -21.09 -26.73 -13.37
N ASP A 192 -20.08 -26.62 -12.50
CA ASP A 192 -20.20 -27.00 -11.10
C ASP A 192 -21.11 -26.02 -10.33
N THR A 193 -22.27 -26.51 -9.91
CA THR A 193 -23.21 -25.78 -9.04
C THR A 193 -22.83 -25.92 -7.57
N GLY A 194 -23.04 -24.87 -6.77
CA GLY A 194 -22.81 -24.92 -5.32
C GLY A 194 -21.42 -24.50 -4.86
N VAL A 195 -20.64 -23.86 -5.74
CA VAL A 195 -19.35 -23.28 -5.39
C VAL A 195 -19.55 -21.90 -4.77
N THR A 196 -18.92 -21.66 -3.62
CA THR A 196 -18.79 -20.31 -3.04
C THR A 196 -17.44 -19.74 -3.45
N ALA A 197 -17.44 -18.62 -4.16
CA ALA A 197 -16.22 -17.91 -4.55
C ALA A 197 -15.94 -16.78 -3.56
N LYS A 198 -14.69 -16.64 -3.13
CA LYS A 198 -14.26 -15.63 -2.15
C LYS A 198 -13.05 -14.86 -2.63
N ILE A 199 -13.03 -13.56 -2.32
CA ILE A 199 -11.82 -12.72 -2.37
C ILE A 199 -11.58 -12.16 -0.98
N LEU A 200 -10.38 -12.31 -0.45
CA LEU A 200 -10.04 -11.97 0.93
C LEU A 200 -8.78 -11.12 0.95
N VAL A 201 -8.71 -10.24 1.94
CA VAL A 201 -7.49 -9.53 2.34
C VAL A 201 -7.21 -9.91 3.78
N THR A 202 -6.06 -10.53 4.01
CA THR A 202 -5.64 -10.96 5.35
C THR A 202 -4.30 -10.34 5.71
N ASP A 203 -4.02 -10.30 7.01
CA ASP A 203 -2.65 -10.27 7.49
C ASP A 203 -2.27 -11.64 8.07
N SER A 204 -1.06 -11.76 8.62
CA SER A 204 -0.57 -13.01 9.22
C SER A 204 -1.43 -13.55 10.38
N LYS A 205 -2.43 -12.81 10.88
CA LYS A 205 -3.19 -13.14 12.09
C LYS A 205 -4.70 -13.02 11.93
N SER A 206 -5.21 -12.30 10.93
CA SER A 206 -6.61 -11.89 10.88
C SER A 206 -7.11 -11.61 9.45
N LEU A 207 -8.41 -11.78 9.27
CA LEU A 207 -9.13 -11.27 8.11
C LEU A 207 -9.34 -9.77 8.26
N LEU A 208 -8.86 -8.99 7.30
CA LEU A 208 -8.98 -7.54 7.30
C LEU A 208 -10.25 -7.10 6.58
N THR A 209 -10.48 -7.66 5.39
CA THR A 209 -11.70 -7.47 4.61
C THR A 209 -11.89 -8.63 3.65
N GLY A 210 -13.08 -8.79 3.10
CA GLY A 210 -13.36 -9.84 2.14
C GLY A 210 -14.77 -9.77 1.57
N PHE A 211 -14.95 -10.51 0.49
CA PHE A 211 -16.23 -10.71 -0.16
C PHE A 211 -16.40 -12.18 -0.52
N GLU A 212 -17.59 -12.71 -0.33
CA GLU A 212 -17.98 -14.06 -0.73
C GLU A 212 -19.33 -14.05 -1.42
N THR A 213 -19.48 -14.89 -2.44
CA THR A 213 -20.74 -15.09 -3.17
C THR A 213 -20.86 -16.51 -3.68
N PHE A 214 -22.09 -16.94 -3.94
CA PHE A 214 -22.35 -18.21 -4.61
C PHE A 214 -22.21 -18.04 -6.12
N ALA A 215 -21.47 -18.95 -6.75
CA ALA A 215 -21.41 -19.05 -8.20
C ALA A 215 -22.78 -19.46 -8.74
N ARG A 216 -23.40 -18.55 -9.50
CA ARG A 216 -24.67 -18.78 -10.19
C ARG A 216 -24.49 -19.07 -11.67
N ASP A 217 -23.38 -18.58 -12.21
CA ASP A 217 -22.97 -18.71 -13.60
C ASP A 217 -21.63 -19.46 -13.69
N ASN A 218 -21.23 -19.81 -14.90
CA ASN A 218 -19.97 -20.53 -15.18
C ASN A 218 -18.72 -19.73 -14.79
N ALA A 219 -18.88 -18.42 -14.60
CA ALA A 219 -17.83 -17.52 -14.16
C ALA A 219 -18.37 -16.48 -13.17
N VAL A 220 -17.53 -16.08 -12.24
CA VAL A 220 -17.88 -15.14 -11.15
C VAL A 220 -16.86 -14.02 -11.12
N LEU A 221 -17.36 -12.78 -11.10
CA LEU A 221 -16.59 -11.59 -10.73
C LEU A 221 -16.68 -11.40 -9.22
N LEU A 222 -15.53 -11.20 -8.61
CA LEU A 222 -15.38 -10.82 -7.21
C LEU A 222 -14.72 -9.45 -7.15
N GLU A 223 -15.24 -8.57 -6.32
CA GLU A 223 -14.66 -7.23 -6.13
C GLU A 223 -14.59 -6.92 -4.64
N LEU A 224 -13.40 -6.51 -4.20
CA LEU A 224 -13.19 -5.95 -2.87
C LEU A 224 -13.64 -4.49 -2.85
N ASN A 225 -14.24 -4.07 -1.75
CA ASN A 225 -14.35 -2.64 -1.45
C ASN A 225 -12.95 -2.06 -1.18
N ASP A 226 -12.83 -0.74 -1.21
CA ASP A 226 -11.59 -0.05 -0.88
C ASP A 226 -11.06 -0.48 0.50
N PHE A 227 -9.86 -1.03 0.49
CA PHE A 227 -9.08 -1.43 1.64
C PHE A 227 -8.06 -0.35 1.96
N TYR A 228 -8.08 0.12 3.20
CA TYR A 228 -7.16 1.12 3.71
C TYR A 228 -6.20 0.44 4.70
N PRO A 229 -4.90 0.41 4.41
CA PRO A 229 -3.91 -0.11 5.33
C PRO A 229 -3.92 0.68 6.64
N GLN A 230 -3.83 -0.03 7.77
CA GLN A 230 -3.61 0.65 9.04
C GLN A 230 -2.23 1.30 9.07
N LYS A 231 -2.04 2.33 9.90
CA LYS A 231 -0.79 3.11 9.98
C LYS A 231 0.49 2.27 10.12
N ASN A 232 0.38 1.12 10.80
CA ASN A 232 1.50 0.21 11.06
C ASN A 232 1.49 -1.04 10.17
N GLN A 233 0.61 -1.10 9.18
CA GLN A 233 0.47 -2.24 8.30
C GLN A 233 1.27 -2.02 7.02
N SER A 234 2.34 -2.81 6.85
CA SER A 234 3.24 -2.72 5.71
C SER A 234 2.97 -3.75 4.62
N THR A 235 2.16 -4.77 4.93
CA THR A 235 1.85 -5.89 4.03
C THR A 235 0.41 -6.38 4.25
N ALA A 236 -0.17 -6.95 3.19
CA ALA A 236 -1.39 -7.75 3.26
C ALA A 236 -1.34 -8.85 2.20
N ILE A 237 -2.01 -9.97 2.47
CA ILE A 237 -2.20 -11.04 1.51
C ILE A 237 -3.57 -10.86 0.86
N PHE A 238 -3.57 -10.68 -0.46
CA PHE A 238 -4.78 -10.68 -1.27
C PHE A 238 -4.96 -12.07 -1.85
N SER A 239 -6.13 -12.65 -1.71
CA SER A 239 -6.35 -14.01 -2.17
C SER A 239 -7.75 -14.27 -2.71
N VAL A 240 -7.83 -15.19 -3.67
CA VAL A 240 -9.06 -15.65 -4.30
C VAL A 240 -9.14 -17.16 -4.14
N HIS A 241 -10.17 -17.62 -3.44
CA HIS A 241 -10.36 -19.03 -3.14
C HIS A 241 -11.82 -19.46 -3.35
N PRO A 242 -12.04 -20.64 -3.95
CA PRO A 242 -13.34 -21.28 -3.95
C PRO A 242 -13.56 -22.22 -2.77
N THR A 243 -14.82 -22.49 -2.48
CA THR A 243 -15.25 -23.55 -1.57
C THR A 243 -16.34 -24.39 -2.24
N PRO A 244 -16.21 -25.73 -2.31
CA PRO A 244 -15.07 -26.53 -1.84
C PRO A 244 -13.81 -26.29 -2.67
N GLU A 245 -12.65 -26.45 -2.04
CA GLU A 245 -11.34 -26.31 -2.70
C GLU A 245 -11.16 -27.45 -3.72
N LYS A 246 -11.08 -27.10 -5.00
CA LYS A 246 -10.72 -27.98 -6.12
C LYS A 246 -9.89 -27.18 -7.12
N PRO A 247 -9.30 -27.81 -8.16
CA PRO A 247 -8.71 -27.08 -9.26
C PRO A 247 -9.79 -26.33 -10.04
N TYR A 248 -9.71 -25.02 -10.03
CA TYR A 248 -10.56 -24.14 -10.81
C TYR A 248 -9.75 -22.98 -11.30
N LYS A 249 -10.03 -22.58 -12.53
CA LYS A 249 -9.36 -21.42 -13.12
C LYS A 249 -9.75 -20.19 -12.31
N SER A 250 -8.75 -19.44 -11.87
CA SER A 250 -8.91 -18.25 -11.05
C SER A 250 -8.07 -17.10 -11.63
N ALA A 251 -8.48 -15.88 -11.30
CA ALA A 251 -7.70 -14.69 -11.54
C ALA A 251 -7.73 -13.80 -10.30
N ILE A 252 -6.67 -13.04 -10.09
CA ILE A 252 -6.62 -11.99 -9.09
C ILE A 252 -5.92 -10.78 -9.71
N ALA A 253 -6.42 -9.58 -9.45
CA ALA A 253 -5.77 -8.33 -9.79
C ALA A 253 -5.88 -7.39 -8.60
N VAL A 254 -4.77 -6.77 -8.20
CA VAL A 254 -4.72 -5.81 -7.10
C VAL A 254 -4.37 -4.45 -7.67
N PHE A 255 -5.10 -3.45 -7.20
CA PHE A 255 -4.96 -2.06 -7.63
C PHE A 255 -4.67 -1.19 -6.41
N GLU A 256 -3.90 -0.13 -6.63
CA GLU A 256 -3.61 0.88 -5.62
C GLU A 256 -3.89 2.29 -6.15
N LYS A 257 -4.14 3.21 -5.22
CA LYS A 257 -4.27 4.63 -5.52
C LYS A 257 -3.89 5.47 -4.30
N PRO A 258 -3.29 6.66 -4.44
CA PRO A 258 -3.19 7.59 -3.32
C PRO A 258 -4.59 7.91 -2.75
N LEU A 259 -4.72 7.89 -1.43
CA LEU A 259 -5.94 8.34 -0.77
C LEU A 259 -6.13 9.82 -1.07
N ASP A 260 -7.30 10.16 -1.60
CA ASP A 260 -7.69 11.53 -1.90
C ASP A 260 -9.10 11.73 -1.36
N PHE A 261 -9.15 11.90 -0.04
CA PHE A 261 -10.40 12.02 0.72
C PHE A 261 -11.31 13.09 0.13
N LYS A 262 -10.76 14.25 -0.22
CA LYS A 262 -11.52 15.39 -0.74
C LYS A 262 -12.19 15.03 -2.06
N ARG A 263 -11.46 14.47 -3.02
CA ARG A 263 -12.04 14.05 -4.30
C ARG A 263 -13.12 13.01 -4.10
N ASP A 264 -12.85 11.98 -3.32
CA ASP A 264 -13.76 10.84 -3.15
C ASP A 264 -15.03 11.26 -2.38
N PHE A 265 -14.90 12.19 -1.43
CA PHE A 265 -16.04 12.84 -0.76
C PHE A 265 -16.94 13.57 -1.75
N PHE A 266 -16.38 14.44 -2.60
CA PHE A 266 -17.19 15.18 -3.58
C PHE A 266 -17.82 14.26 -4.63
N ARG A 267 -17.12 13.21 -5.05
CA ARG A 267 -17.69 12.16 -5.93
C ARG A 267 -18.90 11.48 -5.32
N LEU A 268 -18.86 11.15 -4.02
CA LEU A 268 -20.01 10.61 -3.31
C LEU A 268 -21.14 11.65 -3.19
N LEU A 269 -20.80 12.90 -2.89
CA LEU A 269 -21.76 13.99 -2.79
C LEU A 269 -22.54 14.21 -4.08
N ASP A 270 -21.86 14.10 -5.23
CA ASP A 270 -22.45 14.25 -6.57
C ASP A 270 -23.26 13.01 -6.97
N ALA A 271 -22.76 11.79 -6.72
CA ALA A 271 -23.47 10.55 -7.05
C ALA A 271 -24.74 10.33 -6.23
N ARG A 272 -24.95 11.13 -5.18
CA ARG A 272 -26.24 11.21 -4.49
C ARG A 272 -27.41 11.34 -5.47
N ASP A 273 -27.28 12.13 -6.53
CA ASP A 273 -28.36 12.40 -7.48
C ASP A 273 -28.70 11.20 -8.38
N ASP A 274 -27.78 10.23 -8.53
CA ASP A 274 -28.02 8.95 -9.20
C ASP A 274 -28.32 7.79 -8.22
N GLY A 275 -28.45 8.11 -6.92
CA GLY A 275 -28.68 7.14 -5.87
C GLY A 275 -27.47 6.24 -5.58
N PHE A 276 -26.25 6.76 -5.79
CA PHE A 276 -24.97 6.08 -5.59
C PHE A 276 -24.79 4.83 -6.46
N SER A 277 -25.44 4.78 -7.61
CA SER A 277 -25.51 3.62 -8.50
C SER A 277 -24.13 3.04 -8.84
N ALA A 278 -23.16 3.89 -9.16
CA ALA A 278 -21.79 3.51 -9.51
C ALA A 278 -20.95 3.01 -8.32
N TYR A 279 -21.41 3.24 -7.08
CA TYR A 279 -20.69 2.86 -5.87
C TYR A 279 -21.35 1.73 -5.09
N LYS A 280 -22.54 1.28 -5.52
CA LYS A 280 -23.18 0.08 -5.01
C LYS A 280 -22.44 -1.15 -5.53
N THR A 281 -21.80 -1.87 -4.62
CA THR A 281 -21.18 -3.16 -4.95
C THR A 281 -22.12 -4.28 -4.52
N ASN A 282 -21.85 -4.87 -3.35
CA ASN A 282 -22.47 -6.11 -2.93
C ASN A 282 -23.82 -5.87 -2.27
N LYS A 283 -24.90 -6.35 -2.91
CA LYS A 283 -26.25 -6.32 -2.34
C LYS A 283 -26.33 -7.22 -1.11
N ARG A 284 -26.47 -6.61 0.06
CA ARG A 284 -26.72 -7.28 1.34
C ARG A 284 -28.20 -7.62 1.49
N ARG A 285 -28.53 -8.50 2.45
CA ARG A 285 -29.91 -8.96 2.67
C ARG A 285 -30.87 -7.79 2.89
N MET A 286 -32.05 -7.91 2.27
CA MET A 286 -33.20 -7.06 2.56
C MET A 286 -33.63 -7.31 4.00
N ASN A 287 -33.76 -6.27 4.82
CA ASN A 287 -34.35 -6.43 6.14
C ASN A 287 -35.88 -6.45 6.05
N THR A 288 -36.53 -6.71 7.18
CA THR A 288 -37.98 -6.91 7.31
C THR A 288 -38.81 -5.71 6.86
N ASP A 289 -38.22 -4.52 6.85
CA ASP A 289 -38.88 -3.27 6.50
C ASP A 289 -38.72 -2.91 5.00
N GLY A 290 -38.08 -3.81 4.24
CA GLY A 290 -37.89 -3.69 2.81
C GLY A 290 -36.75 -2.78 2.39
N PHE A 291 -35.76 -2.56 3.25
CA PHE A 291 -34.56 -1.80 2.95
C PHE A 291 -33.52 -2.68 2.25
N TYR A 292 -32.96 -2.21 1.14
CA TYR A 292 -31.79 -2.83 0.54
C TYR A 292 -30.53 -2.16 1.10
N SER A 293 -29.57 -2.95 1.54
CA SER A 293 -28.25 -2.44 1.93
C SER A 293 -27.22 -2.95 0.94
N TYR A 294 -26.24 -2.13 0.61
CA TYR A 294 -25.15 -2.42 -0.29
C TYR A 294 -23.84 -2.11 0.41
N SER A 295 -22.80 -2.87 0.12
CA SER A 295 -21.45 -2.35 0.35
C SER A 295 -21.17 -1.16 -0.58
N SER A 296 -20.37 -0.21 -0.10
CA SER A 296 -19.89 0.90 -0.92
C SER A 296 -18.49 0.59 -1.44
N ALA A 297 -18.26 0.90 -2.72
CA ALA A 297 -16.91 0.86 -3.31
C ALA A 297 -15.98 1.87 -2.61
N ILE A 298 -16.45 3.10 -2.39
CA ILE A 298 -15.71 4.15 -1.66
C ILE A 298 -16.05 4.07 -0.18
N SER A 299 -15.03 4.06 0.69
CA SER A 299 -15.26 4.00 2.15
C SER A 299 -14.73 5.22 2.92
N LEU A 300 -14.11 6.19 2.23
CA LEU A 300 -13.53 7.40 2.84
C LEU A 300 -12.54 7.11 3.99
N GLY A 301 -11.84 5.97 3.94
CA GLY A 301 -10.85 5.61 4.95
C GLY A 301 -11.40 4.93 6.20
N VAL A 302 -12.69 4.57 6.24
CA VAL A 302 -13.28 3.79 7.35
C VAL A 302 -13.79 2.44 6.89
N LYS A 303 -13.70 1.41 7.74
CA LYS A 303 -14.08 0.02 7.37
C LYS A 303 -15.56 -0.20 7.11
N LYS A 304 -16.44 0.54 7.79
CA LYS A 304 -17.89 0.28 7.79
C LYS A 304 -18.66 1.29 6.92
N ALA A 305 -18.36 1.31 5.62
CA ALA A 305 -19.15 2.06 4.64
C ALA A 305 -20.24 1.19 4.00
N ARG A 306 -21.47 1.72 3.97
CA ARG A 306 -22.61 1.08 3.31
C ARG A 306 -23.48 2.10 2.58
N ILE A 307 -24.22 1.63 1.59
CA ILE A 307 -25.28 2.39 0.95
C ILE A 307 -26.60 1.72 1.30
N ASN A 308 -27.54 2.43 1.93
CA ASN A 308 -28.88 1.93 2.16
C ASN A 308 -29.86 2.59 1.20
N GLU A 309 -30.81 1.79 0.75
CA GLU A 309 -31.88 2.19 -0.14
C GLU A 309 -33.21 1.83 0.50
N THR A 310 -34.02 2.86 0.69
CA THR A 310 -35.38 2.77 1.24
C THR A 310 -36.41 3.16 0.19
N LYS A 311 -37.70 3.10 0.56
CA LYS A 311 -38.78 3.62 -0.29
C LYS A 311 -38.68 5.14 -0.51
N THR A 312 -38.14 5.87 0.46
CA THR A 312 -38.18 7.33 0.50
C THR A 312 -36.80 7.98 0.44
N THR A 313 -35.73 7.23 0.62
CA THR A 313 -34.36 7.76 0.72
C THR A 313 -33.32 6.81 0.12
N MET A 314 -32.23 7.39 -0.33
CA MET A 314 -30.96 6.73 -0.61
C MET A 314 -29.91 7.36 0.30
N GLU A 315 -29.14 6.57 1.05
CA GLU A 315 -28.14 7.07 1.98
C GLU A 315 -26.82 6.31 1.84
N TYR A 316 -25.72 7.02 1.66
CA TYR A 316 -24.39 6.53 2.00
C TYR A 316 -24.19 6.76 3.50
N MET A 317 -23.71 5.75 4.20
CA MET A 317 -23.57 5.75 5.65
C MET A 317 -22.22 5.19 6.09
N LEU A 318 -21.59 5.91 7.01
CA LEU A 318 -20.45 5.46 7.80
C LEU A 318 -20.87 5.27 9.25
N GLU A 319 -20.59 4.09 9.80
CA GLU A 319 -20.68 3.81 11.24
C GLU A 319 -19.28 3.91 11.84
N MET A 320 -19.13 4.73 12.87
CA MET A 320 -17.83 5.10 13.44
C MET A 320 -17.82 4.92 14.96
N ASP A 321 -16.68 4.50 15.47
CA ASP A 321 -16.37 4.44 16.90
C ASP A 321 -15.29 5.47 17.21
N PHE A 322 -15.53 6.38 18.14
CA PHE A 322 -14.57 7.43 18.52
C PHE A 322 -13.28 6.88 19.16
N MET A 323 -13.29 5.63 19.63
CA MET A 323 -12.09 4.94 20.11
C MET A 323 -11.24 4.38 18.97
N ASP A 324 -11.77 4.31 17.74
CA ASP A 324 -11.05 3.85 16.56
C ASP A 324 -10.17 4.99 15.98
N PRO A 325 -8.85 4.82 15.86
CA PRO A 325 -7.97 5.78 15.19
C PRO A 325 -8.38 6.11 13.75
N GLU A 326 -9.04 5.18 13.04
CA GLU A 326 -9.56 5.40 11.69
C GLU A 326 -10.67 6.47 11.69
N THR A 327 -11.53 6.47 12.72
CA THR A 327 -12.56 7.51 12.91
C THR A 327 -11.95 8.88 13.13
N LEU A 328 -10.92 9.00 13.97
CA LEU A 328 -10.24 10.27 14.23
C LEU A 328 -9.61 10.82 12.93
N THR A 329 -8.97 9.93 12.17
CA THR A 329 -8.39 10.28 10.86
C THR A 329 -9.47 10.73 9.87
N PHE A 330 -10.62 10.07 9.84
CA PHE A 330 -11.77 10.49 9.02
C PHE A 330 -12.22 11.90 9.39
N LEU A 331 -12.40 12.18 10.69
CA LEU A 331 -12.86 13.49 11.17
C LEU A 331 -11.87 14.62 10.84
N ASP A 332 -10.58 14.36 11.00
CA ASP A 332 -9.52 15.31 10.63
C ASP A 332 -9.54 15.66 9.14
N ASN A 333 -9.84 14.67 8.28
CA ASN A 333 -9.97 14.89 6.83
C ASN A 333 -11.33 15.52 6.44
N LEU A 334 -12.39 15.25 7.20
CA LEU A 334 -13.72 15.79 6.96
C LEU A 334 -13.78 17.30 7.23
N LEU A 335 -13.15 17.77 8.30
CA LEU A 335 -13.25 19.16 8.73
C LEU A 335 -12.87 20.20 7.65
N PRO A 336 -11.72 20.08 6.94
CA PRO A 336 -11.38 20.98 5.84
C PRO A 336 -12.42 20.98 4.71
N VAL A 337 -12.99 19.81 4.39
CA VAL A 337 -13.99 19.69 3.32
C VAL A 337 -15.28 20.39 3.73
N LEU A 338 -15.73 20.22 4.98
CA LEU A 338 -16.92 20.90 5.50
C LEU A 338 -16.79 22.43 5.48
N GLN A 339 -15.59 22.96 5.73
CA GLN A 339 -15.32 24.41 5.69
C GLN A 339 -15.46 25.01 4.27
N GLU A 340 -15.35 24.21 3.22
CA GLU A 340 -15.51 24.66 1.82
C GLU A 340 -16.97 24.65 1.35
N LEU A 341 -17.85 23.89 2.01
CA LEU A 341 -19.24 23.72 1.59
C LEU A 341 -20.06 25.01 1.63
N PRO A 342 -19.92 25.93 2.60
CA PRO A 342 -20.66 27.19 2.60
C PRO A 342 -20.45 28.02 1.32
N ALA A 343 -19.22 28.05 0.80
CA ALA A 343 -18.90 28.74 -0.45
C ALA A 343 -19.57 28.09 -1.68
N LYS A 344 -20.05 26.84 -1.56
CA LYS A 344 -20.78 26.08 -2.58
C LYS A 344 -22.31 26.09 -2.37
N GLY A 345 -22.80 26.95 -1.47
CA GLY A 345 -24.23 27.16 -1.20
C GLY A 345 -24.86 26.20 -0.19
N TYR A 346 -24.05 25.39 0.50
CA TYR A 346 -24.54 24.53 1.57
C TYR A 346 -24.68 25.30 2.88
N LYS A 347 -25.61 24.90 3.74
CA LYS A 347 -25.83 25.48 5.07
C LYS A 347 -25.82 24.39 6.12
N ALA A 348 -25.14 24.64 7.24
CA ALA A 348 -25.12 23.73 8.38
C ALA A 348 -26.06 24.21 9.49
N GLU A 349 -26.71 23.27 10.16
CA GLU A 349 -27.52 23.49 11.35
C GLU A 349 -27.17 22.45 12.41
N ASP A 350 -26.95 22.91 13.64
CA ASP A 350 -26.62 22.06 14.77
C ASP A 350 -27.82 21.95 15.72
N TYR A 351 -28.20 20.73 16.08
CA TYR A 351 -29.30 20.48 17.02
C TYR A 351 -29.10 19.19 17.84
N LYS A 352 -29.93 19.01 18.86
CA LYS A 352 -30.00 17.77 19.64
C LYS A 352 -31.18 16.93 19.19
N ASN A 353 -30.93 15.68 18.79
CA ASN A 353 -32.01 14.77 18.43
C ASN A 353 -32.73 14.24 19.69
N LYS A 354 -33.90 13.60 19.48
CA LYS A 354 -34.72 13.04 20.57
C LYS A 354 -34.02 11.95 21.38
N SER A 355 -32.97 11.34 20.82
CA SER A 355 -32.16 10.31 21.45
C SER A 355 -30.93 10.87 22.17
N GLY A 356 -30.79 12.19 22.28
CA GLY A 356 -29.70 12.89 22.97
C GLY A 356 -28.41 13.06 22.16
N GLY A 357 -28.40 12.63 20.88
CA GLY A 357 -27.26 12.81 19.98
C GLY A 357 -27.09 14.26 19.54
N SER A 358 -25.85 14.73 19.41
CA SER A 358 -25.55 15.99 18.71
C SER A 358 -25.60 15.74 17.22
N VAL A 359 -26.38 16.52 16.50
CA VAL A 359 -26.52 16.43 15.05
C VAL A 359 -26.01 17.70 14.42
N THR A 360 -25.16 17.57 13.42
CA THR A 360 -24.87 18.60 12.43
C THR A 360 -25.50 18.17 11.12
N GLU A 361 -26.56 18.85 10.70
CA GLU A 361 -27.23 18.62 9.42
C GLU A 361 -26.77 19.66 8.40
N ILE A 362 -26.53 19.22 7.17
CA ILE A 362 -26.10 20.09 6.08
C ILE A 362 -27.13 20.02 4.97
N THR A 363 -27.68 21.18 4.61
CA THR A 363 -28.69 21.36 3.59
C THR A 363 -28.15 22.11 2.37
N LYS A 364 -28.80 21.92 1.22
CA LYS A 364 -28.59 22.71 0.00
C LYS A 364 -29.94 22.88 -0.69
N ASP A 365 -30.27 24.12 -1.03
CA ASP A 365 -31.56 24.47 -1.66
C ASP A 365 -32.79 23.96 -0.89
N GLY A 366 -32.68 23.90 0.45
CA GLY A 366 -33.74 23.41 1.34
C GLY A 366 -33.85 21.88 1.45
N GLU A 367 -33.02 21.12 0.72
CA GLU A 367 -32.92 19.67 0.82
C GLU A 367 -31.81 19.26 1.80
N GLY A 368 -32.08 18.31 2.70
CA GLY A 368 -31.05 17.66 3.51
C GLY A 368 -30.08 16.87 2.62
N VAL A 369 -28.79 17.07 2.82
CA VAL A 369 -27.73 16.51 1.97
C VAL A 369 -26.82 15.59 2.75
N MET A 370 -26.42 16.03 3.94
CA MET A 370 -25.49 15.31 4.80
C MET A 370 -25.86 15.49 6.25
N MET A 371 -25.45 14.52 7.07
CA MET A 371 -25.70 14.56 8.50
C MET A 371 -24.55 13.88 9.23
N LEU A 372 -24.05 14.53 10.28
CA LEU A 372 -23.15 13.92 11.24
C LEU A 372 -23.90 13.83 12.58
N VAL A 373 -24.12 12.60 13.05
CA VAL A 373 -24.77 12.33 14.34
C VAL A 373 -23.74 11.75 15.28
N SER A 374 -23.55 12.37 16.45
CA SER A 374 -22.62 11.89 17.48
C SER A 374 -23.36 11.56 18.77
N TYR A 375 -23.01 10.41 19.36
CA TYR A 375 -23.48 9.95 20.66
C TYR A 375 -22.28 9.78 21.61
N PRO A 376 -21.76 10.87 22.21
CA PRO A 376 -20.55 10.83 23.04
C PRO A 376 -20.63 9.81 24.18
N ALA A 377 -21.80 9.64 24.80
CA ALA A 377 -22.01 8.68 25.88
C ALA A 377 -21.88 7.20 25.45
N LYS A 378 -21.91 6.92 24.14
CA LYS A 378 -21.78 5.58 23.56
C LYS A 378 -20.49 5.39 22.77
N ASN A 379 -19.66 6.44 22.67
CA ASN A 379 -18.52 6.50 21.75
C ASN A 379 -18.87 6.22 20.28
N GLU A 380 -20.11 6.45 19.86
CA GLU A 380 -20.56 6.19 18.49
C GLU A 380 -20.78 7.49 17.71
N ALA A 381 -20.45 7.46 16.42
CA ALA A 381 -20.85 8.47 15.46
C ALA A 381 -21.31 7.86 14.14
N TYR A 382 -22.18 8.58 13.46
CA TYR A 382 -22.72 8.19 12.17
C TYR A 382 -22.60 9.38 11.22
N PHE A 383 -22.03 9.13 10.03
CA PHE A 383 -21.96 10.12 8.97
C PHE A 383 -22.80 9.65 7.79
N TYR A 384 -23.61 10.56 7.26
CA TYR A 384 -24.55 10.29 6.18
C TYR A 384 -24.36 11.28 5.03
N ILE A 385 -24.47 10.79 3.80
CA ILE A 385 -24.80 11.57 2.61
C ILE A 385 -26.08 10.98 2.05
N PHE A 386 -27.15 11.76 1.87
CA PHE A 386 -28.46 11.20 1.53
C PHE A 386 -29.24 12.03 0.52
N LYS A 387 -30.05 11.32 -0.29
CA LYS A 387 -31.02 11.87 -1.24
C LYS A 387 -32.42 11.41 -0.86
N SER A 388 -33.36 12.33 -0.83
CA SER A 388 -34.79 11.97 -0.76
C SER A 388 -35.29 11.54 -2.13
N LYS A 389 -35.98 10.40 -2.20
CA LYS A 389 -36.70 9.96 -3.41
C LYS A 389 -37.97 10.80 -3.54
N LYS A 390 -38.22 11.32 -4.74
CA LYS A 390 -39.44 12.06 -5.05
C LYS A 390 -40.63 11.12 -5.23
#